data_AF-A0A9E5UBH0-F1
#
_entry.id   AF-A0A9E5UBH0-F1
#
_cell.length_a   1.000
_cell.length_b   1.000
_cell.length_c   1.000
_cell.angle_alpha   90.00
_cell.angle_beta   90.00
_cell.angle_gamma   90.00
#
_symmetry.space_group_name_H-M   'P 1'
#
loop_
_entity.id
_entity.type
_entity.pdbx_description
1 polymer ?
#
loop_
_entity_poly.entity_id
_entity_poly.type
_entity_poly.pdbx_seq_one_letter_code
_entity_poly.pdbx_strand_id
1 'polypeptide(L)' 'FWRSLDYGVTWQDEQAILGDSDPYAWRDPDGTYGTTGNNLFVACYNQTDQTLYTRISYDYGLTWPDTIPI' A
#
# COMPACT_ATOMS: atom_id res chain seq x y z
N PHE A 1 -2.77 -2.23 6.13
CA PHE A 1 -1.40 -2.71 5.80
C PHE A 1 -0.62 -2.97 7.08
N TRP A 2 -0.02 -4.16 7.22
CA TRP A 2 0.84 -4.50 8.34
C TRP A 2 2.30 -4.54 7.91
N ARG A 3 3.19 -4.13 8.81
CA ARG A 3 4.64 -4.11 8.59
C ARG A 3 5.38 -4.73 9.74
N SER A 4 6.41 -5.51 9.41
CA SER A 4 7.44 -5.94 10.35
C SER A 4 8.80 -5.38 9.94
N LEU A 5 9.62 -5.02 10.93
CA LEU A 5 11.03 -4.61 10.75
C LEU A 5 12.01 -5.69 11.24
N ASP A 6 11.49 -6.81 11.72
CA ASP A 6 12.22 -7.89 12.38
C ASP A 6 11.87 -9.25 11.78
N TYR A 7 11.65 -9.28 10.46
CA TYR A 7 11.41 -10.52 9.69
C TYR A 7 10.17 -11.30 10.13
N GLY A 8 9.13 -10.60 10.58
CA GLY A 8 7.82 -11.16 10.92
C GLY A 8 7.66 -11.57 12.38
N VAL A 9 8.60 -11.21 13.27
CA VAL A 9 8.51 -11.52 14.71
C VAL A 9 7.51 -10.58 15.39
N THR A 10 7.61 -9.27 15.12
CA THR A 10 6.65 -8.26 15.56
C THR A 10 6.06 -7.52 14.37
N TRP A 11 4.83 -7.07 14.56
CA TRP A 11 4.08 -6.32 13.56
C TRP A 11 3.66 -4.99 14.16
N GLN A 12 3.83 -3.93 13.38
CA GLN A 12 3.27 -2.63 13.70
C GLN A 12 1.76 -2.62 13.44
N ASP A 13 1.07 -1.69 14.09
CA ASP A 13 -0.36 -1.49 13.92
C ASP A 13 -0.73 -1.26 12.46
N GLU A 14 -1.98 -1.62 12.14
CA GLU A 14 -2.48 -1.49 10.79
C GLU A 14 -2.46 -0.02 10.34
N GLN A 15 -1.80 0.25 9.22
CA GLN A 15 -1.85 1.54 8.55
C GLN A 15 -2.85 1.50 7.39
N ALA A 16 -3.75 2.48 7.39
CA ALA A 16 -4.57 2.82 6.24
C ALA A 16 -3.67 3.50 5.18
N ILE A 17 -3.44 2.83 4.06
CA ILE A 17 -2.65 3.41 2.96
C ILE A 17 -3.55 4.34 2.15
N LEU A 18 -4.76 3.90 1.80
CA LEU A 18 -5.84 4.75 1.32
C LEU A 18 -6.77 5.06 2.50
N GLY A 19 -7.27 6.30 2.58
CA GLY A 19 -8.27 6.65 3.59
C GLY A 19 -9.42 5.63 3.56
N ASP A 20 -10.03 5.37 4.71
CA ASP A 20 -11.03 4.32 4.99
C ASP A 20 -12.31 4.36 4.11
N SER A 21 -12.34 5.18 3.06
CA SER A 21 -13.46 5.42 2.16
C SER A 21 -13.56 4.48 0.96
N ASP A 22 -12.59 3.59 0.69
CA ASP A 22 -12.76 2.54 -0.34
C ASP A 22 -12.51 1.13 0.23
N PRO A 23 -13.57 0.39 0.64
CA PRO A 23 -13.47 -0.97 1.17
C PRO A 23 -13.07 -2.02 0.11
N TYR A 24 -12.89 -1.63 -1.15
CA TYR A 24 -12.55 -2.51 -2.27
C TYR A 24 -11.12 -2.33 -2.78
N ALA A 25 -10.41 -1.26 -2.39
CA ALA A 25 -9.03 -1.03 -2.82
C ALA A 25 -8.04 -2.15 -2.45
N TRP A 26 -8.41 -3.00 -1.47
CA TRP A 26 -7.65 -4.15 -0.98
C TRP A 26 -8.30 -5.50 -1.31
N ARG A 27 -9.42 -5.52 -2.03
CA ARG A 27 -10.14 -6.76 -2.37
C ARG A 27 -9.65 -7.42 -3.65
N ASP A 28 -8.65 -6.83 -4.31
CA ASP A 28 -7.90 -7.56 -5.32
C ASP A 28 -6.91 -8.50 -4.59
N PRO A 29 -7.12 -9.83 -4.60
CA PRO A 29 -6.22 -10.79 -3.98
C PRO A 29 -4.81 -10.78 -4.61
N ASP A 30 -4.66 -10.10 -5.75
CA ASP A 30 -3.42 -10.01 -6.51
C ASP A 30 -2.67 -8.70 -6.23
N GLY A 31 -2.86 -8.11 -5.03
CA GLY A 31 -2.12 -6.93 -4.56
C GLY A 31 -0.61 -7.12 -4.69
N THR A 32 -0.08 -6.79 -5.86
CA THR A 32 1.34 -6.95 -6.18
C THR A 32 2.08 -5.80 -5.53
N TYR A 33 3.08 -6.14 -4.73
CA TYR A 33 4.01 -5.18 -4.17
C TYR A 33 5.38 -5.35 -4.82
N GLY A 34 5.96 -4.24 -5.24
CA GLY A 34 7.35 -4.17 -5.68
C GLY A 34 8.20 -3.52 -4.60
N THR A 35 9.46 -3.94 -4.47
CA THR A 35 10.41 -3.30 -3.56
C THR A 35 11.72 -2.97 -4.28
N THR A 36 12.31 -1.82 -3.97
CA THR A 36 13.68 -1.48 -4.38
C THR A 36 14.34 -0.67 -3.28
N GLY A 37 15.35 -1.23 -2.61
CA GLY A 37 15.91 -0.65 -1.39
C GLY A 37 14.84 -0.40 -0.33
N ASN A 38 14.67 0.85 0.07
CA ASN A 38 13.69 1.26 1.08
C ASN A 38 12.29 1.52 0.49
N ASN A 39 12.17 1.53 -0.84
CA ASN A 39 10.94 1.95 -1.51
C ASN A 39 10.00 0.77 -1.69
N LEU A 40 8.72 1.00 -1.38
CA LEU A 40 7.62 0.06 -1.60
C LEU A 40 6.65 0.65 -2.62
N PHE A 41 6.23 -0.18 -3.58
CA PHE A 41 5.23 0.17 -4.60
C PHE A 41 4.06 -0.78 -4.44
N VAL A 42 2.85 -0.23 -4.29
CA VAL A 42 1.62 -1.02 -4.14
C VAL A 42 0.62 -0.56 -5.19
N ALA A 43 0.16 -1.48 -6.04
CA ALA A 43 -0.94 -1.22 -6.95
C ALA A 43 -2.28 -1.40 -6.21
N CYS A 44 -3.19 -0.45 -6.35
CA CYS A 44 -4.52 -0.48 -5.74
C CYS A 44 -5.57 0.07 -6.72
N TYR A 45 -6.65 -0.67 -6.91
CA TYR A 45 -7.77 -0.25 -7.75
C TYR A 45 -8.77 0.57 -6.94
N ASN A 46 -9.13 1.77 -7.40
CA ASN A 46 -10.20 2.56 -6.80
C ASN A 46 -11.49 2.33 -7.58
N GLN A 47 -12.50 1.76 -6.92
CA GLN A 47 -13.76 1.46 -7.59
C GLN A 47 -14.59 2.72 -7.84
N THR A 48 -14.39 3.78 -7.06
CA THR A 48 -15.18 5.02 -7.17
C THR A 48 -14.92 5.74 -8.49
N ASP A 49 -13.67 5.79 -8.93
CA ASP A 49 -13.25 6.44 -10.18
C ASP A 49 -12.79 5.45 -11.26
N GLN A 50 -12.86 4.14 -10.98
CA GLN A 50 -12.44 3.05 -11.87
C GLN A 50 -10.96 3.16 -12.31
N THR A 51 -10.11 3.80 -11.51
CA THR A 51 -8.71 4.05 -11.84
C THR A 51 -7.78 3.16 -11.01
N LEU A 52 -6.75 2.62 -11.66
CA LEU A 52 -5.66 1.93 -10.97
C LEU A 52 -4.64 2.96 -10.50
N TYR A 53 -4.20 2.84 -9.26
CA TYR A 53 -3.20 3.72 -8.66
C TYR A 53 -1.99 2.91 -8.22
N THR A 54 -0.82 3.52 -8.33
CA THR A 54 0.38 3.10 -7.59
C THR A 54 0.58 4.01 -6.39
N ARG A 55 0.68 3.39 -5.21
CA ARG A 55 1.10 4.05 -3.96
C ARG A 55 2.57 3.76 -3.71
N ILE A 56 3.30 4.80 -3.31
CA ILE A 56 4.74 4.71 -3.09
C ILE A 56 5.04 5.11 -1.66
N SER A 57 5.84 4.28 -1.00
CA SER A 57 6.52 4.62 0.25
C SER A 57 8.02 4.65 0.01
N TYR A 58 8.71 5.58 0.67
CA TYR A 58 10.18 5.74 0.59
C TYR A 58 10.88 5.39 1.90
N ASP A 59 10.13 4.92 2.89
CA ASP A 59 10.56 4.73 4.28
C ASP A 59 10.06 3.39 4.84
N TYR A 60 10.20 2.35 4.03
CA TYR A 60 9.79 0.98 4.36
C TYR A 60 8.30 0.85 4.69
N GLY A 61 7.42 1.69 4.14
CA GLY A 61 5.99 1.66 4.42
C GLY A 61 5.59 2.39 5.71
N LEU A 62 6.37 3.37 6.18
CA LEU A 62 6.01 4.20 7.35
C LEU A 62 5.08 5.34 6.92
N THR A 63 5.35 5.93 5.76
CA THR A 63 4.53 6.97 5.12
C THR A 63 4.28 6.64 3.66
N TRP A 64 3.18 7.17 3.13
CA TRP A 64 2.70 6.92 1.76
C TRP A 64 2.34 8.22 1.05
N PRO A 65 3.33 9.11 0.80
CA PRO A 65 3.08 10.48 0.33
C PRO A 65 2.55 10.55 -1.10
N ASP A 66 2.86 9.55 -1.94
CA ASP A 66 2.53 9.60 -3.36
C ASP A 66 1.38 8.64 -3.71
N THR A 67 0.50 9.13 -4.58
CA THR A 67 -0.59 8.40 -5.23
C THR A 67 -0.61 8.78 -6.70
N ILE A 68 -0.27 7.83 -7.58
CA ILE A 68 -0.10 8.09 -9.01
C ILE A 68 -1.07 7.20 -9.80
N PRO A 69 -1.96 7.75 -10.63
CA PRO A 69 -2.80 6.94 -11.52
C PRO A 69 -1.93 6.27 -12.61
N ILE A 70 -2.24 5.02 -12.95
CA ILE A 70 -1.51 4.20 -13.94
C ILE A 70 -2.42 3.56 -14.98
#